data_AF-Q19286-F1
#
_entry.id   AF-Q19286-F1
#
_cell.length_a   1.000
_cell.length_b   1.000
_cell.length_c   1.000
_cell.angle_alpha   90.00
_cell.angle_beta   90.00
_cell.angle_gamma   90.00
#
_symmetry.space_group_name_H-M   'P 1'
#
loop_
_entity.id
_entity.type
_entity.pdbx_description
1 polymer ?
#
loop_
_entity_poly.entity_id
_entity_poly.type
_entity_poly.pdbx_seq_one_letter_code
_entity_poly.pdbx_strand_id
1 'polypeptide(L)'
;MSAVSYSMHRTTTTTSSSSHGGVSAGHAAEEFVASAEREKQEMQQLNSRLEVYISRVRQLEDRNKELVIELDTLRGSLGNDIGQIKFKFNDSLVKVRREISEAHSGTIGVEVKVDRLRDDLNDYRHRYEEARREVEREKTTWGGAISQAQAELDTNKSRYAAILDEEKRLYAEQDQLYLQLAAAKDELDAAIVDRRRLQAEEDDLKIELEFLGRIHSQEITELRTLLAQAPADTREFFKNELALAIREIKAEYDKIIQTTRVDLETIFQSKISAVESSIVSKNEAAVFRQEEIRKMNESITTLRAKLSELEARNSALEREANTLQIQLGEDQRAYESELHKRDNALRFMREDCQTLIAELQALLNTKQTLDTEIAIYRKLVESEEGRFTHVGQGVVVAQQETTRLVPVEQDHWDSGEVQTRSSFKRHAKGNVSIVECDPQGKYIILENTSGSVAEDVSNFEIRRVIDGVQAFVFRLPSHLVIQQHGHLKIYGRNSGGINSPPDSIVMESHPSWGQGGQVETFLYNSHGIEKASHIQTTVASSR
;
A
#
# COMPACT_ATOMS: atom_id res chain seq x y z
N MET A 1 -78.43 39.42 30.37
CA MET A 1 -79.35 40.18 29.50
C MET A 1 -80.69 40.30 30.20
N SER A 2 -81.25 41.50 30.15
CA SER A 2 -82.32 42.06 30.98
C SER A 2 -83.59 41.19 31.10
N ALA A 3 -84.05 40.99 32.34
CA ALA A 3 -85.35 40.41 32.68
C ALA A 3 -86.38 41.54 32.76
N VAL A 4 -87.34 41.57 31.84
CA VAL A 4 -88.48 42.49 31.87
C VAL A 4 -89.65 41.78 32.55
N SER A 5 -90.00 42.22 33.77
CA SER A 5 -91.17 41.78 34.52
C SER A 5 -92.38 42.65 34.17
N TYR A 6 -93.48 42.01 33.76
CA TYR A 6 -94.76 42.68 33.55
C TYR A 6 -95.67 42.42 34.76
N SER A 7 -96.06 43.48 35.47
CA SER A 7 -97.13 43.47 36.48
C SER A 7 -98.36 44.16 35.88
N MET A 8 -99.54 43.55 36.05
CA MET A 8 -100.82 44.14 35.64
C MET A 8 -101.74 44.23 36.85
N HIS A 9 -102.21 45.46 37.10
CA HIS A 9 -103.04 45.89 38.21
C HIS A 9 -104.51 45.47 38.06
N ARG A 10 -105.14 45.19 39.20
CA ARG A 10 -106.55 44.87 39.38
C ARG A 10 -107.33 46.14 39.75
N THR A 11 -108.38 46.46 38.99
CA THR A 11 -109.36 47.51 39.36
C THR A 11 -110.76 46.92 39.48
N THR A 12 -111.38 47.16 40.63
CA THR A 12 -112.73 46.80 41.04
C THR A 12 -113.68 47.99 40.82
N THR A 13 -114.88 47.76 40.28
CA THR A 13 -115.97 48.75 40.26
C THR A 13 -117.33 48.10 40.52
N THR A 14 -118.07 48.77 41.41
CA THR A 14 -119.40 48.53 42.00
C THR A 14 -120.44 49.49 41.43
N THR A 15 -121.73 49.12 41.31
CA THR A 15 -122.95 50.00 41.29
C THR A 15 -124.22 49.13 41.06
N SER A 16 -125.22 49.01 41.95
CA SER A 16 -126.34 49.93 42.35
C SER A 16 -127.45 50.04 41.28
N SER A 17 -128.68 49.51 41.42
CA SER A 17 -129.83 49.85 42.30
C SER A 17 -130.95 50.65 41.57
N SER A 18 -132.22 50.45 42.00
CA SER A 18 -133.45 51.28 41.81
C SER A 18 -134.35 50.98 40.60
N SER A 19 -135.68 51.21 40.56
CA SER A 19 -136.87 51.21 41.46
C SER A 19 -138.06 51.83 40.64
N HIS A 20 -139.32 51.67 41.09
CA HIS A 20 -140.60 52.25 40.58
C HIS A 20 -141.30 51.45 39.45
N GLY A 21 -142.63 51.28 39.36
CA GLY A 21 -143.79 51.73 40.13
C GLY A 21 -145.06 51.70 39.23
N GLY A 22 -146.16 51.10 39.70
CA GLY A 22 -147.55 51.53 39.42
C GLY A 22 -148.25 51.26 38.07
N VAL A 23 -149.23 50.33 38.13
CA VAL A 23 -150.58 50.36 37.47
C VAL A 23 -150.72 50.07 35.97
N SER A 24 -151.10 48.84 35.62
CA SER A 24 -152.43 48.46 35.05
C SER A 24 -152.33 47.02 34.53
N ALA A 25 -152.69 46.08 35.40
CA ALA A 25 -152.31 44.68 35.35
C ALA A 25 -153.22 43.86 34.43
N GLY A 26 -152.68 43.47 33.28
CA GLY A 26 -153.29 42.50 32.37
C GLY A 26 -152.52 42.34 31.07
N HIS A 27 -151.81 43.38 30.61
CA HIS A 27 -150.98 43.33 29.39
C HIS A 27 -149.49 43.62 29.63
N ALA A 28 -149.07 43.98 30.85
CA ALA A 28 -147.66 44.24 31.17
C ALA A 28 -146.84 42.98 31.57
N ALA A 29 -147.46 41.80 31.67
CA ALA A 29 -146.75 40.58 32.08
C ALA A 29 -145.97 39.89 30.94
N GLU A 30 -146.38 40.08 29.68
CA GLU A 30 -145.70 39.46 28.52
C GLU A 30 -144.44 40.22 28.09
N GLU A 31 -144.40 41.54 28.27
CA GLU A 31 -143.28 42.36 27.79
C GLU A 31 -142.03 42.27 28.67
N PHE A 32 -142.18 42.04 29.99
CA PHE A 32 -141.05 41.89 30.91
C PHE A 32 -140.32 40.54 30.78
N VAL A 33 -141.06 39.46 30.44
CA VAL A 33 -140.47 38.14 30.18
C VAL A 33 -139.61 38.18 28.90
N ALA A 34 -140.10 38.86 27.85
CA ALA A 34 -139.37 38.99 26.59
C ALA A 34 -138.07 39.82 26.69
N SER A 35 -137.98 40.78 27.62
CA SER A 35 -136.77 41.58 27.84
C SER A 35 -135.68 40.78 28.56
N ALA A 36 -136.03 40.03 29.61
CA ALA A 36 -135.09 39.19 30.36
C ALA A 36 -134.52 38.04 29.52
N GLU A 37 -135.29 37.55 28.55
CA GLU A 37 -134.88 36.44 27.68
C GLU A 37 -133.85 36.87 26.61
N ARG A 38 -133.90 38.13 26.14
CA ARG A 38 -132.89 38.70 25.24
C ARG A 38 -131.54 38.91 25.93
N GLU A 39 -131.54 39.45 27.14
CA GLU A 39 -130.30 39.73 27.90
C GLU A 39 -129.55 38.43 28.27
N LYS A 40 -130.30 37.34 28.51
CA LYS A 40 -129.76 35.99 28.70
C LYS A 40 -129.10 35.43 27.43
N GLN A 41 -129.68 35.68 26.26
CA GLN A 41 -129.11 35.24 24.97
C GLN A 41 -127.81 36.00 24.64
N GLU A 42 -127.74 37.30 24.92
CA GLU A 42 -126.51 38.09 24.70
C GLU A 42 -125.36 37.62 25.62
N MET A 43 -125.64 37.34 26.90
CA MET A 43 -124.65 36.75 27.81
C MET A 43 -124.19 35.35 27.39
N GLN A 44 -125.09 34.54 26.81
CA GLN A 44 -124.71 33.23 26.24
C GLN A 44 -123.82 33.38 25.01
N GLN A 45 -124.12 34.33 24.11
CA GLN A 45 -123.27 34.61 22.96
C GLN A 45 -121.90 35.13 23.38
N LEU A 46 -121.83 36.04 24.35
CA LEU A 46 -120.56 36.55 24.86
C LEU A 46 -119.73 35.43 25.52
N ASN A 47 -120.38 34.55 26.30
CA ASN A 47 -119.73 33.39 26.91
C ASN A 47 -119.23 32.38 25.88
N SER A 48 -120.00 32.08 24.83
CA SER A 48 -119.55 31.19 23.75
C SER A 48 -118.37 31.79 22.96
N ARG A 49 -118.32 33.12 22.80
CA ARG A 49 -117.18 33.80 22.17
C ARG A 49 -115.93 33.82 23.07
N LEU A 50 -116.13 34.00 24.38
CA LEU A 50 -115.08 33.83 25.40
C LEU A 50 -114.57 32.39 25.45
N GLU A 51 -115.43 31.39 25.28
CA GLU A 51 -115.06 29.97 25.22
C GLU A 51 -114.16 29.66 24.01
N VAL A 52 -114.49 30.20 22.83
CA VAL A 52 -113.63 30.08 21.63
C VAL A 52 -112.28 30.77 21.86
N TYR A 53 -112.26 31.94 22.51
CA TYR A 53 -111.00 32.62 22.82
C TYR A 53 -110.17 31.85 23.86
N ILE A 54 -110.80 31.33 24.91
CA ILE A 54 -110.16 30.50 25.94
C ILE A 54 -109.62 29.21 25.33
N SER A 55 -110.36 28.55 24.43
CA SER A 55 -109.88 27.34 23.76
C SER A 55 -108.70 27.63 22.84
N ARG A 56 -108.68 28.79 22.15
CA ARG A 56 -107.54 29.19 21.33
C ARG A 56 -106.31 29.57 22.16
N VAL A 57 -106.49 30.30 23.27
CA VAL A 57 -105.41 30.61 24.21
C VAL A 57 -104.87 29.32 24.82
N ARG A 58 -105.73 28.37 25.22
CA ARG A 58 -105.28 27.04 25.67
C ARG A 58 -104.49 26.29 24.61
N GLN A 59 -104.96 26.25 23.36
CA GLN A 59 -104.19 25.64 22.27
C GLN A 59 -102.83 26.32 22.04
N LEU A 60 -102.77 27.64 22.12
CA LEU A 60 -101.52 28.39 21.97
C LEU A 60 -100.59 28.19 23.16
N GLU A 61 -101.13 28.11 24.38
CA GLU A 61 -100.40 27.76 25.59
C GLU A 61 -99.85 26.34 25.50
N ASP A 62 -100.64 25.38 25.04
CA ASP A 62 -100.20 24.00 24.88
C ASP A 62 -99.14 23.88 23.78
N ARG A 63 -99.29 24.60 22.67
CA ARG A 63 -98.26 24.64 21.62
C ARG A 63 -97.00 25.39 22.05
N ASN A 64 -97.11 26.42 22.89
CA ASN A 64 -95.94 27.07 23.49
C ASN A 64 -95.25 26.13 24.50
N LYS A 65 -96.00 25.35 25.28
CA LYS A 65 -95.41 24.32 26.15
C LYS A 65 -94.68 23.28 25.30
N GLU A 66 -95.27 22.82 24.19
CA GLU A 66 -94.61 21.91 23.25
C GLU A 66 -93.32 22.52 22.69
N LEU A 67 -93.36 23.77 22.19
CA LEU A 67 -92.19 24.45 21.64
C LEU A 67 -91.09 24.70 22.69
N VAL A 68 -91.46 24.99 23.93
CA VAL A 68 -90.49 25.11 25.03
C VAL A 68 -89.81 23.77 25.31
N ILE A 69 -90.59 22.67 25.33
CA ILE A 69 -90.05 21.32 25.48
C ILE A 69 -89.12 20.97 24.29
N GLU A 70 -89.50 21.31 23.06
CA GLU A 70 -88.64 21.12 21.88
C GLU A 70 -87.34 21.94 21.96
N LEU A 71 -87.40 23.19 22.41
CA LEU A 71 -86.20 24.00 22.60
C LEU A 71 -85.30 23.46 23.72
N ASP A 72 -85.88 23.00 24.83
CA ASP A 72 -85.12 22.41 25.93
C ASP A 72 -84.49 21.07 25.53
N THR A 73 -85.20 20.24 24.76
CA THR A 73 -84.65 18.99 24.21
C THR A 73 -83.56 19.27 23.18
N LEU A 74 -83.72 20.24 22.28
CA LEU A 74 -82.67 20.64 21.32
C LEU A 74 -81.45 21.23 22.03
N ARG A 75 -81.63 22.06 23.05
CA ARG A 75 -80.52 22.60 23.87
C ARG A 75 -79.82 21.50 24.66
N GLY A 76 -80.57 20.53 25.19
CA GLY A 76 -80.02 19.37 25.87
C GLY A 76 -79.22 18.47 24.92
N SER A 77 -79.77 18.17 23.74
CA SER A 77 -79.07 17.41 22.70
C SER A 77 -77.81 18.13 22.25
N LEU A 78 -77.91 19.41 21.88
CA LEU A 78 -76.78 20.20 21.42
C LEU A 78 -75.71 20.37 22.51
N GLY A 79 -76.11 20.55 23.77
CA GLY A 79 -75.20 20.59 24.91
C GLY A 79 -74.47 19.26 25.13
N ASN A 80 -75.18 18.14 24.98
CA ASN A 80 -74.59 16.80 25.03
C ASN A 80 -73.67 16.54 23.83
N ASP A 81 -74.06 16.93 22.62
CA ASP A 81 -73.26 16.74 21.40
C ASP A 81 -71.98 17.59 21.45
N ILE A 82 -72.09 18.87 21.82
CA ILE A 82 -70.93 19.75 22.03
C ILE A 82 -70.06 19.22 23.16
N GLY A 83 -70.65 18.73 24.26
CA GLY A 83 -69.94 18.12 25.37
C GLY A 83 -69.16 16.87 24.95
N GLN A 84 -69.80 15.96 24.21
CA GLN A 84 -69.18 14.76 23.65
C GLN A 84 -68.07 15.11 22.66
N ILE A 85 -68.30 16.09 21.78
CA ILE A 85 -67.31 16.57 20.81
C ILE A 85 -66.10 17.15 21.54
N LYS A 86 -66.30 18.05 22.51
CA LYS A 86 -65.21 18.62 23.33
C LYS A 86 -64.48 17.54 24.11
N PHE A 87 -65.19 16.58 24.70
CA PHE A 87 -64.60 15.47 25.42
C PHE A 87 -63.72 14.61 24.50
N LYS A 88 -64.24 14.21 23.33
CA LYS A 88 -63.50 13.42 22.34
C LYS A 88 -62.28 14.17 21.79
N PHE A 89 -62.43 15.46 21.45
CA PHE A 89 -61.30 16.27 20.99
C PHE A 89 -60.26 16.49 22.09
N ASN A 90 -60.68 16.77 23.32
CA ASN A 90 -59.75 16.93 24.44
C ASN A 90 -59.02 15.63 24.75
N ASP A 91 -59.72 14.49 24.78
CA ASP A 91 -59.10 13.16 24.93
C ASP A 91 -58.10 12.87 23.79
N SER A 92 -58.47 13.19 22.54
CA SER A 92 -57.56 13.05 21.40
C SER A 92 -56.34 13.97 21.49
N LEU A 93 -56.49 15.22 21.94
CA LEU A 93 -55.39 16.16 22.12
C LEU A 93 -54.44 15.72 23.24
N VAL A 94 -54.98 15.22 24.35
CA VAL A 94 -54.18 14.67 25.45
C VAL A 94 -53.41 13.44 24.97
N LYS A 95 -54.05 12.54 24.22
CA LYS A 95 -53.40 11.38 23.60
C LYS A 95 -52.25 11.78 22.67
N VAL A 96 -52.49 12.70 21.74
CA VAL A 96 -51.46 13.20 20.82
C VAL A 96 -50.33 13.90 21.57
N ARG A 97 -50.62 14.72 22.59
CA ARG A 97 -49.56 15.36 23.41
C ARG A 97 -48.72 14.33 24.17
N ARG A 98 -49.36 13.30 24.71
CA ARG A 98 -48.65 12.19 25.37
C ARG A 98 -47.76 11.46 24.36
N GLU A 99 -48.27 11.14 23.17
CA GLU A 99 -47.51 10.50 22.09
C GLU A 99 -46.32 11.35 21.64
N ILE A 100 -46.50 12.67 21.48
CA ILE A 100 -45.39 13.59 21.16
C ILE A 100 -44.35 13.61 22.28
N SER A 101 -44.78 13.68 23.54
CA SER A 101 -43.84 13.67 24.68
C SER A 101 -43.07 12.35 24.79
N GLU A 102 -43.71 11.22 24.52
CA GLU A 102 -43.09 9.89 24.49
C GLU A 102 -42.13 9.75 23.31
N ALA A 103 -42.50 10.25 22.14
CA ALA A 103 -41.62 10.29 20.98
C ALA A 103 -40.40 11.18 21.21
N HIS A 104 -40.58 12.34 21.85
CA HIS A 104 -39.48 13.25 22.16
C HIS A 104 -38.53 12.67 23.21
N SER A 105 -39.04 12.06 24.28
CA SER A 105 -38.20 11.38 25.28
C SER A 105 -37.46 10.17 24.69
N GLY A 106 -38.12 9.42 23.80
CA GLY A 106 -37.50 8.36 23.02
C GLY A 106 -36.38 8.87 22.11
N THR A 107 -36.60 10.00 21.43
CA THR A 107 -35.60 10.66 20.56
C THR A 107 -34.38 11.07 21.36
N ILE A 108 -34.56 11.76 22.49
CA ILE A 108 -33.47 12.16 23.39
C ILE A 108 -32.70 10.92 23.89
N GLY A 109 -33.41 9.85 24.25
CA GLY A 109 -32.77 8.60 24.70
C GLY A 109 -31.89 7.96 23.61
N VAL A 110 -32.33 8.03 22.35
CA VAL A 110 -31.53 7.59 21.19
C VAL A 110 -30.35 8.51 20.95
N GLU A 111 -30.53 9.83 21.00
CA GLU A 111 -29.45 10.83 20.85
C GLU A 111 -28.33 10.63 21.88
N VAL A 112 -28.68 10.49 23.16
CA VAL A 112 -27.69 10.20 24.22
C VAL A 112 -26.94 8.89 23.96
N LYS A 113 -27.62 7.87 23.44
CA LYS A 113 -26.96 6.60 23.09
C LYS A 113 -26.04 6.76 21.89
N VAL A 114 -26.43 7.55 20.89
CA VAL A 114 -25.59 7.86 19.72
C VAL A 114 -24.34 8.62 20.15
N ASP A 115 -24.45 9.60 21.06
CA ASP A 115 -23.31 10.37 21.54
C ASP A 115 -22.35 9.50 22.37
N ARG A 116 -22.86 8.65 23.26
CA ARG A 116 -22.02 7.66 23.97
C ARG A 116 -21.29 6.72 23.02
N LEU A 117 -21.97 6.22 21.99
CA LEU A 117 -21.33 5.35 20.98
C LEU A 117 -20.29 6.09 20.14
N ARG A 118 -20.46 7.40 19.92
CA ARG A 118 -19.45 8.24 19.25
C ARG A 118 -18.22 8.44 20.15
N ASP A 119 -18.42 8.70 21.43
CA ASP A 119 -17.35 8.83 22.41
C ASP A 119 -16.56 7.52 22.52
N ASP A 120 -17.24 6.38 22.71
CA ASP A 120 -16.63 5.06 22.72
C ASP A 120 -15.81 4.81 21.45
N LEU A 121 -16.37 5.14 20.28
CA LEU A 121 -15.70 4.95 19.00
C LEU A 121 -14.46 5.85 18.85
N ASN A 122 -14.48 7.06 19.39
CA ASN A 122 -13.31 7.95 19.44
C ASN A 122 -12.24 7.41 20.39
N ASP A 123 -12.63 6.87 21.55
CA ASP A 123 -11.71 6.22 22.49
C ASP A 123 -11.04 5.00 21.87
N TYR A 124 -11.80 4.13 21.19
CA TYR A 124 -11.24 2.98 20.48
C TYR A 124 -10.31 3.40 19.34
N ARG A 125 -10.65 4.46 18.58
CA ARG A 125 -9.76 5.02 17.56
C ARG A 125 -8.46 5.54 18.16
N HIS A 126 -8.54 6.29 19.26
CA HIS A 126 -7.37 6.82 19.93
C HIS A 126 -6.43 5.71 20.42
N ARG A 127 -6.98 4.69 21.11
CA ARG A 127 -6.21 3.52 21.55
C ARG A 127 -5.59 2.74 20.39
N TYR A 128 -6.32 2.61 19.28
CA TYR A 128 -5.80 1.96 18.08
C TYR A 128 -4.63 2.73 17.47
N GLU A 129 -4.76 4.06 17.37
CA GLU A 129 -3.68 4.90 16.86
C GLU A 129 -2.46 4.92 17.79
N GLU A 130 -2.64 4.93 19.11
CA GLU A 130 -1.56 4.82 20.08
C GLU A 130 -0.82 3.48 19.94
N ALA A 131 -1.55 2.36 19.89
CA ALA A 131 -0.97 1.03 19.67
C ALA A 131 -0.24 0.96 18.33
N ARG A 132 -0.80 1.53 17.27
CA ARG A 132 -0.15 1.62 15.96
C ARG A 132 1.14 2.45 16.02
N ARG A 133 1.14 3.60 16.69
CA ARG A 133 2.34 4.43 16.88
C ARG A 133 3.41 3.67 17.66
N GLU A 134 3.02 2.89 18.67
CA GLU A 134 3.97 2.10 19.45
C GLU A 134 4.61 0.99 18.62
N VAL A 135 3.82 0.25 17.85
CA VAL A 135 4.34 -0.76 16.91
C VAL A 135 5.30 -0.13 15.89
N GLU A 136 5.00 1.05 15.36
CA GLU A 136 5.91 1.74 14.44
C GLU A 136 7.21 2.20 15.14
N ARG A 137 7.13 2.69 16.39
CA ARG A 137 8.35 3.01 17.18
C ARG A 137 9.19 1.75 17.39
N GLU A 138 8.60 0.66 17.86
CA GLU A 138 9.30 -0.61 18.03
C GLU A 138 9.92 -1.11 16.72
N LYS A 139 9.19 -1.02 15.61
CA LYS A 139 9.72 -1.39 14.29
C LYS A 139 10.93 -0.55 13.92
N THR A 140 10.93 0.75 14.20
CA THR A 140 12.10 1.62 13.95
C THR A 140 13.27 1.31 14.88
N THR A 141 13.03 1.02 16.17
CA THR A 141 14.10 0.70 17.12
C THR A 141 14.74 -0.65 16.80
N TRP A 142 13.93 -1.69 16.56
CA TRP A 142 14.41 -3.01 16.15
C TRP A 142 15.07 -2.97 14.77
N GLY A 143 14.51 -2.21 13.82
CA GLY A 143 15.13 -2.00 12.51
C GLY A 143 16.51 -1.36 12.60
N GLY A 144 16.68 -0.35 13.47
CA GLY A 144 17.97 0.27 13.78
C GLY A 144 18.95 -0.71 14.43
N ALA A 145 18.50 -1.47 15.43
CA ALA A 145 19.34 -2.47 16.11
C ALA A 145 19.81 -3.59 15.18
N ILE A 146 18.94 -4.07 14.28
CA ILE A 146 19.29 -5.06 13.25
C ILE A 146 20.33 -4.48 12.29
N SER A 147 20.12 -3.25 11.81
CA SER A 147 21.06 -2.59 10.90
C SER A 147 22.43 -2.39 11.53
N GLN A 148 22.49 -2.00 12.80
CA GLN A 148 23.73 -1.88 13.56
C GLN A 148 24.42 -3.24 13.73
N ALA A 149 23.68 -4.28 14.11
CA ALA A 149 24.23 -5.63 14.27
C ALA A 149 24.77 -6.19 12.94
N GLN A 150 24.13 -5.89 11.81
CA GLN A 150 24.61 -6.25 10.47
C GLN A 150 25.92 -5.53 10.13
N ALA A 151 26.00 -4.22 10.38
CA ALA A 151 27.24 -3.46 10.17
C ALA A 151 28.39 -4.01 11.04
N GLU A 152 28.13 -4.28 12.33
CA GLU A 152 29.11 -4.89 13.23
C GLU A 152 29.55 -6.27 12.74
N LEU A 153 28.63 -7.12 12.28
CA LEU A 153 28.94 -8.41 11.70
C LEU A 153 29.87 -8.28 10.48
N ASP A 154 29.60 -7.35 9.57
CA ASP A 154 30.40 -7.18 8.35
C ASP A 154 31.79 -6.58 8.64
N THR A 155 31.90 -5.68 9.63
CA THR A 155 33.21 -5.24 10.12
C THR A 155 34.00 -6.39 10.75
N ASN A 156 33.35 -7.26 11.52
CA ASN A 156 33.99 -8.43 12.13
C ASN A 156 34.43 -9.47 11.09
N LYS A 157 33.61 -9.73 10.07
CA LYS A 157 34.01 -10.58 8.93
C LYS A 157 35.24 -10.02 8.21
N SER A 158 35.28 -8.72 7.97
CA SER A 158 36.42 -8.06 7.32
C SER A 158 37.69 -8.15 8.17
N ARG A 159 37.57 -7.96 9.50
CA ARG A 159 38.67 -8.16 10.45
C ARG A 159 39.17 -9.60 10.46
N TYR A 160 38.25 -10.57 10.49
CA TYR A 160 38.61 -11.99 10.47
C TYR A 160 39.35 -12.37 9.18
N ALA A 161 38.89 -11.89 8.02
CA ALA A 161 39.57 -12.10 6.75
C ALA A 161 41.00 -11.50 6.75
N ALA A 162 41.17 -10.28 7.26
CA ALA A 162 42.48 -9.64 7.38
C ALA A 162 43.43 -10.42 8.32
N ILE A 163 42.92 -10.94 9.43
CA ILE A 163 43.71 -11.77 10.37
C ILE A 163 44.12 -13.09 9.71
N LEU A 164 43.24 -13.75 8.95
CA LEU A 164 43.57 -14.98 8.23
C LEU A 164 44.66 -14.76 7.16
N ASP A 165 44.61 -13.64 6.45
CA ASP A 165 45.64 -13.32 5.46
C ASP A 165 46.99 -12.98 6.11
N GLU A 166 46.96 -12.30 7.27
CA GLU A 166 48.16 -12.07 8.09
C GLU A 166 48.73 -13.38 8.66
N GLU A 167 47.88 -14.30 9.11
CA GLU A 167 48.28 -15.63 9.56
C GLU A 167 49.01 -16.40 8.44
N LYS A 168 48.46 -16.43 7.22
CA LYS A 168 49.11 -17.05 6.06
C LYS A 168 50.47 -16.39 5.75
N ARG A 169 50.54 -15.06 5.83
CA ARG A 169 51.78 -14.29 5.61
C ARG A 169 52.85 -14.66 6.63
N LEU A 170 52.47 -14.74 7.92
CA LEU A 170 53.37 -15.12 9.01
C LEU A 170 53.84 -16.56 8.89
N TYR A 171 52.99 -17.50 8.47
CA TYR A 171 53.42 -18.88 8.18
C TYR A 171 54.44 -18.94 7.05
N ALA A 172 54.24 -18.18 5.96
CA ALA A 172 55.21 -18.12 4.86
C ALA A 172 56.55 -17.50 5.31
N GLU A 173 56.51 -16.45 6.13
CA GLU A 173 57.73 -15.85 6.72
C GLU A 173 58.45 -16.82 7.66
N GLN A 174 57.69 -17.57 8.46
CA GLN A 174 58.24 -18.60 9.35
C GLN A 174 58.97 -19.68 8.54
N ASP A 175 58.37 -20.18 7.46
CA ASP A 175 59.00 -21.16 6.57
C ASP A 175 60.28 -20.62 5.92
N GLN A 176 60.26 -19.36 5.48
CA GLN A 176 61.43 -18.68 4.93
C GLN A 176 62.55 -18.55 5.98
N LEU A 177 62.22 -18.18 7.22
CA LEU A 177 63.18 -18.07 8.31
C LEU A 177 63.79 -19.43 8.68
N TYR A 178 63.00 -20.51 8.66
CA TYR A 178 63.52 -21.86 8.86
C TYR A 178 64.50 -22.27 7.76
N LEU A 179 64.21 -21.93 6.50
CA LEU A 179 65.10 -22.21 5.37
C LEU A 179 66.41 -21.41 5.48
N GLN A 180 66.34 -20.12 5.84
CA GLN A 180 67.51 -19.28 6.07
C GLN A 180 68.36 -19.79 7.25
N LEU A 181 67.71 -20.23 8.34
CA LEU A 181 68.40 -20.82 9.47
C LEU A 181 69.11 -22.13 9.10
N ALA A 182 68.52 -22.96 8.25
CA ALA A 182 69.17 -24.17 7.75
C ALA A 182 70.40 -23.83 6.91
N ALA A 183 70.26 -22.91 5.94
CA ALA A 183 71.39 -22.45 5.13
C ALA A 183 72.53 -21.86 5.97
N ALA A 184 72.23 -21.02 6.96
CA ALA A 184 73.23 -20.43 7.85
C ALA A 184 73.95 -21.49 8.72
N LYS A 185 73.27 -22.58 9.09
CA LYS A 185 73.90 -23.72 9.77
C LYS A 185 74.85 -24.47 8.86
N ASP A 186 74.44 -24.74 7.63
CA ASP A 186 75.29 -25.43 6.63
C ASP A 186 76.55 -24.60 6.32
N GLU A 187 76.40 -23.27 6.19
CA GLU A 187 77.53 -22.33 6.02
C GLU A 187 78.47 -22.34 7.23
N LEU A 188 77.92 -22.37 8.46
CA LEU A 188 78.72 -22.46 9.68
C LEU A 188 79.48 -23.79 9.75
N ASP A 189 78.82 -24.91 9.44
CA ASP A 189 79.45 -26.23 9.44
C ASP A 189 80.57 -26.30 8.40
N ALA A 190 80.36 -25.76 7.20
CA ALA A 190 81.40 -25.64 6.17
C ALA A 190 82.59 -24.80 6.66
N ALA A 191 82.34 -23.64 7.27
CA ALA A 191 83.39 -22.79 7.82
C ALA A 191 84.17 -23.48 8.97
N ILE A 192 83.50 -24.27 9.80
CA ILE A 192 84.14 -25.06 10.85
C ILE A 192 85.06 -26.14 10.24
N VAL A 193 84.62 -26.82 9.20
CA VAL A 193 85.43 -27.82 8.48
C VAL A 193 86.66 -27.16 7.87
N ASP A 194 86.49 -26.04 7.17
CA ASP A 194 87.61 -25.30 6.57
C ASP A 194 88.60 -24.80 7.62
N ARG A 195 88.11 -24.26 8.75
CA ARG A 195 88.97 -23.84 9.86
C ARG A 195 89.77 -25.02 10.42
N ARG A 196 89.16 -26.19 10.59
CA ARG A 196 89.85 -27.39 11.09
C ARG A 196 90.91 -27.89 10.10
N ARG A 197 90.62 -27.84 8.80
CA ARG A 197 91.59 -28.17 7.74
C ARG A 197 92.80 -27.22 7.78
N LEU A 198 92.56 -25.91 7.81
CA LEU A 198 93.63 -24.91 7.88
C LEU A 198 94.45 -25.04 9.16
N GLN A 199 93.82 -25.41 10.29
CA GLN A 199 94.53 -25.65 11.55
C GLN A 199 95.46 -26.88 11.44
N ALA A 200 95.02 -27.96 10.78
CA ALA A 200 95.88 -29.12 10.54
C ALA A 200 97.07 -28.78 9.63
N GLU A 201 96.83 -28.02 8.56
CA GLU A 201 97.88 -27.53 7.66
C GLU A 201 98.87 -26.62 8.39
N GLU A 202 98.39 -25.77 9.31
CA GLU A 202 99.24 -24.93 10.14
C GLU A 202 100.14 -25.76 11.08
N ASP A 203 99.59 -26.82 11.69
CA ASP A 203 100.34 -27.70 12.58
C ASP A 203 101.38 -28.54 11.80
N ASP A 204 101.03 -29.04 10.61
CA ASP A 204 101.97 -29.75 9.72
C ASP A 204 103.14 -28.82 9.30
N LEU A 205 102.84 -27.58 8.91
CA LEU A 205 103.85 -26.59 8.53
C LEU A 205 104.76 -26.20 9.71
N LYS A 206 104.22 -26.13 10.94
CA LYS A 206 105.06 -25.91 12.14
C LYS A 206 106.04 -27.06 12.36
N ILE A 207 105.60 -28.30 12.21
CA ILE A 207 106.47 -29.49 12.33
C ILE A 207 107.55 -29.45 11.25
N GLU A 208 107.19 -29.14 10.01
CA GLU A 208 108.13 -29.02 8.90
C GLU A 208 109.18 -27.92 9.15
N LEU A 209 108.76 -26.75 9.62
CA LEU A 209 109.65 -25.65 9.97
C LEU A 209 110.64 -26.03 11.07
N GLU A 210 110.17 -26.71 12.12
CA GLU A 210 111.06 -27.21 13.18
C GLU A 210 112.06 -28.24 12.65
N PHE A 211 111.63 -29.14 11.77
CA PHE A 211 112.49 -30.16 11.16
C PHE A 211 113.57 -29.54 10.28
N LEU A 212 113.19 -28.65 9.37
CA LEU A 212 114.13 -27.90 8.53
C LEU A 212 115.11 -27.08 9.38
N GLY A 213 114.62 -26.44 10.45
CA GLY A 213 115.47 -25.73 11.39
C GLY A 213 116.55 -26.61 12.03
N ARG A 214 116.22 -27.87 12.36
CA ARG A 214 117.19 -28.84 12.91
C ARG A 214 118.19 -29.31 11.86
N ILE A 215 117.72 -29.63 10.64
CA ILE A 215 118.60 -30.02 9.52
C ILE A 215 119.61 -28.92 9.25
N HIS A 216 119.14 -27.69 9.02
CA HIS A 216 120.04 -26.57 8.70
C HIS A 216 121.04 -26.30 9.83
N SER A 217 120.61 -26.42 11.09
CA SER A 217 121.52 -26.30 12.24
C SER A 217 122.63 -27.36 12.19
N GLN A 218 122.28 -28.61 11.89
CA GLN A 218 123.24 -29.71 11.76
C GLN A 218 124.18 -29.51 10.57
N GLU A 219 123.64 -29.18 9.39
CA GLU A 219 124.45 -28.88 8.19
C GLU A 219 125.45 -27.75 8.45
N ILE A 220 125.04 -26.69 9.15
CA ILE A 220 125.94 -25.59 9.55
C ILE A 220 127.05 -26.11 10.47
N THR A 221 126.76 -27.02 11.40
CA THR A 221 127.80 -27.60 12.27
C THR A 221 128.80 -28.45 11.48
N GLU A 222 128.32 -29.27 10.54
CA GLU A 222 129.15 -30.13 9.70
C GLU A 222 130.03 -29.32 8.73
N LEU A 223 129.47 -28.27 8.12
CA LEU A 223 130.24 -27.38 7.25
C LEU A 223 131.31 -26.61 8.04
N ARG A 224 131.02 -26.22 9.28
CA ARG A 224 132.01 -25.56 10.16
C ARG A 224 133.16 -26.50 10.54
N THR A 225 132.91 -27.78 10.78
CA THR A 225 133.97 -28.75 11.10
C THR A 225 134.85 -29.03 9.89
N LEU A 226 134.26 -29.15 8.70
CA LEU A 226 134.98 -29.40 7.45
C LEU A 226 135.87 -28.21 7.06
N LEU A 227 135.37 -26.98 7.20
CA LEU A 227 136.14 -25.77 6.94
C LEU A 227 137.37 -25.63 7.84
N ALA A 228 137.30 -26.10 9.09
CA ALA A 228 138.42 -26.06 10.03
C ALA A 228 139.61 -26.96 9.61
N GLN A 229 139.39 -27.94 8.73
CA GLN A 229 140.39 -28.94 8.32
C GLN A 229 141.06 -28.63 6.96
N ALA A 230 140.62 -27.59 6.24
CA ALA A 230 141.01 -27.38 4.85
C ALA A 230 142.32 -26.57 4.66
N PRO A 231 143.28 -27.01 3.81
CA PRO A 231 144.55 -26.33 3.54
C PRO A 231 144.42 -25.09 2.63
N ALA A 232 145.36 -24.14 2.72
CA ALA A 232 145.22 -22.77 2.18
C ALA A 232 144.92 -22.65 0.66
N ASP A 233 145.44 -23.54 -0.20
CA ASP A 233 145.14 -23.50 -1.65
C ASP A 233 143.68 -23.83 -1.97
N THR A 234 143.01 -24.60 -1.10
CA THR A 234 141.56 -24.81 -1.23
C THR A 234 140.79 -23.51 -1.05
N ARG A 235 141.31 -22.52 -0.31
CA ARG A 235 140.63 -21.23 -0.12
C ARG A 235 140.51 -20.43 -1.41
N GLU A 236 141.47 -20.47 -2.32
CA GLU A 236 141.37 -19.76 -3.60
C GLU A 236 140.36 -20.46 -4.54
N PHE A 237 140.36 -21.79 -4.57
CA PHE A 237 139.31 -22.55 -5.26
C PHE A 237 137.93 -22.25 -4.66
N PHE A 238 137.77 -22.33 -3.34
CA PHE A 238 136.54 -21.98 -2.64
C PHE A 238 136.17 -20.51 -2.80
N LYS A 239 137.11 -19.57 -2.97
CA LYS A 239 136.78 -18.16 -3.27
C LYS A 239 136.18 -18.01 -4.66
N ASN A 240 136.72 -18.68 -5.67
CA ASN A 240 136.17 -18.63 -7.02
C ASN A 240 134.81 -19.32 -7.10
N GLU A 241 134.68 -20.50 -6.49
CA GLU A 241 133.41 -21.21 -6.35
C GLU A 241 132.40 -20.39 -5.53
N LEU A 242 132.83 -19.77 -4.44
CA LEU A 242 131.98 -18.86 -3.65
C LEU A 242 131.57 -17.63 -4.47
N ALA A 243 132.45 -17.08 -5.31
CA ALA A 243 132.11 -15.98 -6.18
C ALA A 243 131.11 -16.40 -7.28
N LEU A 244 131.22 -17.63 -7.80
CA LEU A 244 130.25 -18.22 -8.72
C LEU A 244 128.91 -18.45 -8.02
N ALA A 245 128.90 -19.09 -6.85
CA ALA A 245 127.71 -19.33 -6.04
C ALA A 245 127.04 -18.01 -5.62
N ILE A 246 127.79 -16.98 -5.24
CA ILE A 246 127.24 -15.64 -4.96
C ILE A 246 126.59 -15.06 -6.21
N ARG A 247 127.18 -15.25 -7.39
CA ARG A 247 126.60 -14.77 -8.66
C ARG A 247 125.31 -15.53 -8.99
N GLU A 248 125.27 -16.84 -8.77
CA GLU A 248 124.09 -17.69 -8.94
C GLU A 248 122.99 -17.32 -7.94
N ILE A 249 123.32 -17.18 -6.66
CA ILE A 249 122.38 -16.75 -5.61
C ILE A 249 121.79 -15.38 -5.95
N LYS A 250 122.62 -14.42 -6.41
CA LYS A 250 122.14 -13.12 -6.88
C LYS A 250 121.19 -13.28 -8.07
N ALA A 251 121.51 -14.12 -9.04
CA ALA A 251 120.64 -14.37 -10.19
C ALA A 251 119.31 -15.04 -9.78
N GLU A 252 119.32 -15.96 -8.82
CA GLU A 252 118.10 -16.56 -8.27
C GLU A 252 117.26 -15.55 -7.48
N TYR A 253 117.87 -14.70 -6.66
CA TYR A 253 117.13 -13.62 -5.99
C TYR A 253 116.56 -12.61 -6.98
N ASP A 254 117.31 -12.22 -8.02
CA ASP A 254 116.80 -11.35 -9.08
C ASP A 254 115.60 -12.00 -9.79
N LYS A 255 115.66 -13.31 -10.04
CA LYS A 255 114.56 -14.08 -10.61
C LYS A 255 113.35 -14.12 -9.66
N ILE A 256 113.54 -14.39 -8.37
CA ILE A 256 112.47 -14.39 -7.37
C ILE A 256 111.82 -13.01 -7.25
N ILE A 257 112.61 -11.93 -7.23
CA ILE A 257 112.09 -10.56 -7.20
C ILE A 257 111.28 -10.29 -8.48
N GLN A 258 111.77 -10.73 -9.63
CA GLN A 258 111.08 -10.55 -10.90
C GLN A 258 109.77 -11.35 -10.95
N THR A 259 109.75 -12.61 -10.48
CA THR A 259 108.51 -13.41 -10.42
C THR A 259 107.51 -12.84 -9.43
N THR A 260 107.94 -12.53 -8.20
CA THR A 260 107.06 -11.94 -7.18
C THR A 260 106.47 -10.60 -7.63
N ARG A 261 107.23 -9.77 -8.36
CA ARG A 261 106.70 -8.55 -8.96
C ARG A 261 105.59 -8.83 -9.98
N VAL A 262 105.81 -9.76 -10.90
CA VAL A 262 104.82 -10.15 -11.93
C VAL A 262 103.58 -10.78 -11.28
N ASP A 263 103.77 -11.62 -10.26
CA ASP A 263 102.68 -12.25 -9.52
C ASP A 263 101.84 -11.21 -8.78
N LEU A 264 102.48 -10.26 -8.10
CA LEU A 264 101.79 -9.16 -7.43
C LEU A 264 101.05 -8.26 -8.42
N GLU A 265 101.67 -7.88 -9.54
CA GLU A 265 101.03 -7.13 -10.62
C GLU A 265 99.79 -7.87 -11.13
N THR A 266 99.88 -9.18 -11.35
CA THR A 266 98.76 -10.01 -11.82
C THR A 266 97.64 -10.10 -10.78
N ILE A 267 97.98 -10.28 -9.50
CA ILE A 267 97.00 -10.33 -8.41
C ILE A 267 96.30 -8.97 -8.25
N PHE A 268 97.04 -7.86 -8.27
CA PHE A 268 96.44 -6.53 -8.17
C PHE A 268 95.59 -6.21 -9.40
N GLN A 269 96.04 -6.58 -10.60
CA GLN A 269 95.26 -6.41 -11.83
C GLN A 269 93.95 -7.20 -11.78
N SER A 270 94.00 -8.46 -11.30
CA SER A 270 92.81 -9.30 -11.10
C SER A 270 91.86 -8.70 -10.06
N LYS A 271 92.38 -8.24 -8.91
CA LYS A 271 91.56 -7.60 -7.87
C LYS A 271 90.92 -6.31 -8.34
N ILE A 272 91.67 -5.46 -9.06
CA ILE A 272 91.14 -4.21 -9.65
C ILE A 272 90.03 -4.56 -10.64
N SER A 273 90.27 -5.48 -11.57
CA SER A 273 89.28 -5.91 -12.55
C SER A 273 88.02 -6.50 -11.90
N ALA A 274 88.16 -7.29 -10.83
CA ALA A 274 87.03 -7.83 -10.07
C ALA A 274 86.22 -6.73 -9.36
N VAL A 275 86.90 -5.74 -8.79
CA VAL A 275 86.24 -4.57 -8.16
C VAL A 275 85.52 -3.72 -9.21
N GLU A 276 86.16 -3.44 -10.34
CA GLU A 276 85.55 -2.73 -11.47
C GLU A 276 84.31 -3.46 -11.99
N SER A 277 84.40 -4.77 -12.21
CA SER A 277 83.26 -5.61 -12.61
C SER A 277 82.13 -5.59 -11.57
N SER A 278 82.47 -5.67 -10.28
CA SER A 278 81.49 -5.55 -9.18
C SER A 278 80.80 -4.18 -9.16
N ILE A 279 81.54 -3.09 -9.42
CA ILE A 279 80.98 -1.73 -9.51
C ILE A 279 80.04 -1.62 -10.70
N VAL A 280 80.41 -2.14 -11.88
CA VAL A 280 79.57 -2.14 -13.08
C VAL A 280 78.26 -2.89 -12.82
N SER A 281 78.34 -4.12 -12.30
CA SER A 281 77.14 -4.92 -11.98
C SER A 281 76.24 -4.24 -10.94
N LYS A 282 76.82 -3.63 -9.89
CA LYS A 282 76.05 -2.86 -8.90
C LYS A 282 75.37 -1.64 -9.51
N ASN A 283 76.04 -0.94 -10.43
CA ASN A 283 75.46 0.20 -11.14
C ASN A 283 74.32 -0.23 -12.07
N GLU A 284 74.47 -1.33 -12.81
CA GLU A 284 73.40 -1.89 -13.65
C GLU A 284 72.17 -2.27 -12.80
N ALA A 285 72.38 -2.95 -11.67
CA ALA A 285 71.30 -3.29 -10.74
C ALA A 285 70.64 -2.05 -10.10
N ALA A 286 71.41 -0.99 -9.86
CA ALA A 286 70.88 0.28 -9.36
C ALA A 286 70.04 1.00 -10.42
N VAL A 287 70.50 1.04 -11.68
CA VAL A 287 69.76 1.62 -12.80
C VAL A 287 68.47 0.85 -13.06
N PHE A 288 68.51 -0.48 -13.03
CA PHE A 288 67.32 -1.32 -13.17
C PHE A 288 66.27 -1.02 -12.08
N ARG A 289 66.70 -0.96 -10.81
CA ARG A 289 65.79 -0.60 -9.70
C ARG A 289 65.25 0.82 -9.83
N GLN A 290 66.06 1.78 -10.29
CA GLN A 290 65.60 3.14 -10.53
C GLN A 290 64.52 3.20 -11.63
N GLU A 291 64.67 2.38 -12.67
CA GLU A 291 63.69 2.27 -13.76
C GLU A 291 62.37 1.60 -13.29
N GLU A 292 62.44 0.61 -12.41
CA GLU A 292 61.24 0.03 -11.78
C GLU A 292 60.51 1.06 -10.89
N ILE A 293 61.25 1.80 -10.06
CA ILE A 293 60.70 2.88 -9.24
C ILE A 293 60.03 3.94 -10.13
N ARG A 294 60.65 4.30 -11.26
CA ARG A 294 60.08 5.24 -12.24
C ARG A 294 58.75 4.74 -12.78
N LYS A 295 58.68 3.48 -13.24
CA LYS A 295 57.45 2.86 -13.75
C LYS A 295 56.35 2.78 -12.70
N MET A 296 56.70 2.44 -11.46
CA MET A 296 55.73 2.41 -10.35
C MET A 296 55.22 3.81 -10.00
N ASN A 297 56.06 4.83 -10.04
CA ASN A 297 55.61 6.21 -9.84
C ASN A 297 54.66 6.66 -10.96
N GLU A 298 54.93 6.29 -12.21
CA GLU A 298 54.03 6.56 -13.34
C GLU A 298 52.68 5.85 -13.15
N SER A 299 52.67 4.57 -12.74
CA SER A 299 51.42 3.86 -12.46
C SER A 299 50.65 4.50 -11.30
N ILE A 300 51.32 4.93 -10.23
CA ILE A 300 50.69 5.66 -9.12
C ILE A 300 50.08 6.98 -9.60
N THR A 301 50.78 7.76 -10.42
CA THR A 301 50.24 9.04 -10.93
C THR A 301 49.00 8.82 -11.81
N THR A 302 49.03 7.83 -12.71
CA THR A 302 47.86 7.50 -13.55
C THR A 302 46.68 6.98 -12.73
N LEU A 303 46.92 6.15 -11.71
CA LEU A 303 45.88 5.67 -10.81
C LEU A 303 45.28 6.79 -9.96
N ARG A 304 46.11 7.73 -9.45
CA ARG A 304 45.62 8.91 -8.72
C ARG A 304 44.76 9.82 -9.59
N ALA A 305 45.13 10.02 -10.87
CA ALA A 305 44.31 10.78 -11.80
C ALA A 305 42.94 10.12 -12.05
N LYS A 306 42.92 8.79 -12.27
CA LYS A 306 41.66 8.03 -12.41
C LYS A 306 40.80 8.07 -11.15
N LEU A 307 41.41 7.97 -9.97
CA LEU A 307 40.69 8.07 -8.70
C LEU A 307 39.98 9.43 -8.60
N SER A 308 40.71 10.52 -8.87
CA SER A 308 40.14 11.87 -8.83
C SER A 308 39.02 12.08 -9.87
N GLU A 309 39.16 11.50 -11.07
CA GLU A 309 38.10 11.53 -12.09
C GLU A 309 36.84 10.77 -11.63
N LEU A 310 37.01 9.58 -11.05
CA LEU A 310 35.91 8.76 -10.52
C LEU A 310 35.21 9.43 -9.34
N GLU A 311 35.96 10.06 -8.44
CA GLU A 311 35.42 10.86 -7.33
C GLU A 311 34.58 12.04 -7.84
N ALA A 312 35.10 12.78 -8.83
CA ALA A 312 34.36 13.88 -9.44
C ALA A 312 33.07 13.40 -10.13
N ARG A 313 33.14 12.26 -10.83
CA ARG A 313 31.97 11.62 -11.46
C ARG A 313 30.95 11.17 -10.42
N ASN A 314 31.39 10.54 -9.34
CA ASN A 314 30.49 10.08 -8.28
C ASN A 314 29.77 11.27 -7.61
N SER A 315 30.50 12.34 -7.29
CA SER A 315 29.92 13.58 -6.77
C SER A 315 28.91 14.22 -7.73
N ALA A 316 29.12 14.12 -9.05
CA ALA A 316 28.17 14.60 -10.05
C ALA A 316 26.90 13.74 -10.09
N LEU A 317 27.03 12.41 -10.07
CA LEU A 317 25.91 11.48 -10.05
C LEU A 317 25.09 11.57 -8.76
N GLU A 318 25.72 11.75 -7.61
CA GLU A 318 25.02 11.98 -6.34
C GLU A 318 24.21 13.28 -6.37
N ARG A 319 24.75 14.35 -6.97
CA ARG A 319 24.00 15.60 -7.20
C ARG A 319 22.80 15.38 -8.12
N GLU A 320 22.99 14.67 -9.23
CA GLU A 320 21.91 14.34 -10.17
C GLU A 320 20.80 13.51 -9.52
N ALA A 321 21.17 12.47 -8.76
CA ALA A 321 20.23 11.64 -8.01
C ALA A 321 19.42 12.45 -7.00
N ASN A 322 20.07 13.35 -6.25
CA ASN A 322 19.39 14.25 -5.32
C ASN A 322 18.42 15.19 -6.05
N THR A 323 18.81 15.75 -7.21
CA THR A 323 17.92 16.62 -8.00
C THR A 323 16.71 15.86 -8.54
N LEU A 324 16.89 14.64 -9.05
CA LEU A 324 15.81 13.79 -9.53
C LEU A 324 14.87 13.36 -8.40
N GLN A 325 15.40 13.09 -7.21
CA GLN A 325 14.59 12.77 -6.04
C GLN A 325 13.73 13.95 -5.58
N ILE A 326 14.28 15.17 -5.61
CA ILE A 326 13.51 16.40 -5.32
C ILE A 326 12.41 16.57 -6.37
N GLN A 327 12.72 16.47 -7.66
CA GLN A 327 11.75 16.59 -8.75
C GLN A 327 10.63 15.55 -8.64
N LEU A 328 10.98 14.28 -8.37
CA LEU A 328 9.98 13.23 -8.17
C LEU A 328 9.04 13.56 -6.99
N GLY A 329 9.58 14.11 -5.89
CA GLY A 329 8.78 14.54 -4.75
C GLY A 329 7.89 15.75 -5.04
N GLU A 330 8.30 16.65 -5.92
CA GLU A 330 7.48 17.77 -6.41
C GLU A 330 6.37 17.29 -7.35
N ASP A 331 6.69 16.39 -8.28
CA ASP A 331 5.73 15.78 -9.20
C ASP A 331 4.66 14.98 -8.45
N GLN A 332 5.05 14.18 -7.46
CA GLN A 332 4.11 13.44 -6.61
C GLN A 332 3.13 14.39 -5.91
N ARG A 333 3.61 15.49 -5.32
CA ARG A 333 2.75 16.50 -4.69
C ARG A 333 1.83 17.18 -5.71
N ALA A 334 2.32 17.44 -6.93
CA ALA A 334 1.50 18.01 -7.99
C ALA A 334 0.39 17.05 -8.43
N TYR A 335 0.68 15.76 -8.62
CA TYR A 335 -0.30 14.74 -8.95
C TYR A 335 -1.32 14.53 -7.82
N GLU A 336 -0.89 14.50 -6.56
CA GLU A 336 -1.79 14.41 -5.40
C GLU A 336 -2.73 15.61 -5.33
N SER A 337 -2.22 16.83 -5.57
CA SER A 337 -3.04 18.04 -5.62
C SER A 337 -4.08 17.98 -6.74
N GLU A 338 -3.71 17.52 -7.93
CA GLU A 338 -4.61 17.41 -9.08
C GLU A 338 -5.65 16.29 -8.89
N LEU A 339 -5.25 15.17 -8.30
CA LEU A 339 -6.17 14.10 -7.90
C LEU A 339 -7.20 14.63 -6.91
N HIS A 340 -6.77 15.38 -5.89
CA HIS A 340 -7.66 15.94 -4.89
C HIS A 340 -8.66 16.95 -5.50
N LYS A 341 -8.22 17.78 -6.46
CA LYS A 341 -9.12 18.66 -7.23
C LYS A 341 -10.14 17.87 -8.03
N ARG A 342 -9.73 16.78 -8.70
CA ARG A 342 -10.64 15.91 -9.45
C ARG A 342 -11.63 15.18 -8.55
N ASP A 343 -11.20 14.66 -7.41
CA ASP A 343 -12.07 14.00 -6.44
C ASP A 343 -13.13 14.98 -5.90
N ASN A 344 -12.72 16.20 -5.59
CA ASN A 344 -13.64 17.26 -5.17
C ASN A 344 -14.64 17.60 -6.29
N ALA A 345 -14.18 17.76 -7.54
CA ALA A 345 -15.07 18.00 -8.68
C ALA A 345 -16.06 16.86 -8.90
N LEU A 346 -15.61 15.61 -8.82
CA LEU A 346 -16.48 14.42 -8.92
C LEU A 346 -17.49 14.37 -7.79
N ARG A 347 -17.10 14.77 -6.58
CA ARG A 347 -18.01 14.86 -5.45
C ARG A 347 -19.09 15.92 -5.69
N PHE A 348 -18.71 17.13 -6.10
CA PHE A 348 -19.67 18.19 -6.44
C PHE A 348 -20.63 17.75 -7.54
N MET A 349 -20.14 17.16 -8.63
CA MET A 349 -21.01 16.66 -9.71
C MET A 349 -21.96 15.55 -9.24
N ARG A 350 -21.52 14.68 -8.31
CA ARG A 350 -22.40 13.65 -7.72
C ARG A 350 -23.48 14.26 -6.85
N GLU A 351 -23.15 15.27 -6.06
CA GLU A 351 -24.11 16.02 -5.25
C GLU A 351 -25.13 16.74 -6.16
N ASP A 352 -24.69 17.39 -7.24
CA ASP A 352 -25.57 18.03 -8.24
C ASP A 352 -26.47 17.03 -8.98
N CYS A 353 -25.94 15.85 -9.34
CA CYS A 353 -26.78 14.80 -9.93
C CYS A 353 -27.84 14.30 -8.93
N GLN A 354 -27.50 14.19 -7.65
CA GLN A 354 -28.46 13.77 -6.62
C GLN A 354 -29.55 14.80 -6.39
N THR A 355 -29.22 16.10 -6.38
CA THR A 355 -30.22 17.17 -6.27
C THR A 355 -31.15 17.16 -7.48
N LEU A 356 -30.61 17.05 -8.71
CA LEU A 356 -31.42 16.98 -9.92
C LEU A 356 -32.35 15.77 -9.95
N ILE A 357 -31.88 14.59 -9.49
CA ILE A 357 -32.74 13.40 -9.35
C ILE A 357 -33.87 13.65 -8.36
N ALA A 358 -33.59 14.30 -7.22
CA ALA A 358 -34.60 14.62 -6.22
C ALA A 358 -35.65 15.61 -6.77
N GLU A 359 -35.23 16.63 -7.52
CA GLU A 359 -36.11 17.59 -8.19
C GLU A 359 -36.99 16.92 -9.24
N LEU A 360 -36.41 16.05 -10.09
CA LEU A 360 -37.17 15.28 -11.08
C LEU A 360 -38.19 14.34 -10.44
N GLN A 361 -37.84 13.71 -9.31
CA GLN A 361 -38.78 12.87 -8.57
C GLN A 361 -39.92 13.69 -7.97
N ALA A 362 -39.63 14.87 -7.42
CA ALA A 362 -40.66 15.79 -6.93
C ALA A 362 -41.59 16.24 -8.07
N LEU A 363 -41.03 16.61 -9.21
CA LEU A 363 -41.79 16.99 -10.40
C LEU A 363 -42.66 15.82 -10.91
N LEU A 364 -42.11 14.61 -10.97
CA LEU A 364 -42.87 13.42 -11.34
C LEU A 364 -44.04 13.17 -10.40
N ASN A 365 -43.85 13.30 -9.09
CA ASN A 365 -44.92 13.18 -8.10
C ASN A 365 -46.00 14.24 -8.34
N THR A 366 -45.64 15.51 -8.58
CA THR A 366 -46.63 16.55 -8.91
C THR A 366 -47.40 16.23 -10.20
N LYS A 367 -46.72 15.71 -11.22
CA LYS A 367 -47.35 15.32 -12.49
C LYS A 367 -48.34 14.17 -12.30
N GLN A 368 -48.00 13.17 -11.49
CA GLN A 368 -48.91 12.06 -11.16
C GLN A 368 -50.14 12.56 -10.39
N THR A 369 -49.97 13.49 -9.46
CA THR A 369 -51.09 14.13 -8.75
C THR A 369 -51.99 14.88 -9.73
N LEU A 370 -51.42 15.70 -10.61
CA LEU A 370 -52.18 16.40 -11.63
C LEU A 370 -52.88 15.45 -12.61
N ASP A 371 -52.26 14.36 -13.02
CA ASP A 371 -52.89 13.35 -13.87
C ASP A 371 -54.11 12.71 -13.19
N THR A 372 -54.02 12.42 -11.89
CA THR A 372 -55.15 11.86 -11.13
C THR A 372 -56.27 12.89 -10.96
N GLU A 373 -55.95 14.16 -10.70
CA GLU A 373 -56.90 15.27 -10.69
C GLU A 373 -57.60 15.42 -12.05
N ILE A 374 -56.83 15.45 -13.15
CA ILE A 374 -57.36 15.53 -14.52
C ILE A 374 -58.27 14.34 -14.82
N ALA A 375 -57.91 13.12 -14.41
CA ALA A 375 -58.75 11.93 -14.60
C ALA A 375 -60.08 12.04 -13.85
N ILE A 376 -60.08 12.59 -12.63
CA ILE A 376 -61.30 12.86 -11.87
C ILE A 376 -62.14 13.93 -12.57
N TYR A 377 -61.52 15.03 -13.02
CA TYR A 377 -62.22 16.09 -13.77
C TYR A 377 -62.85 15.55 -15.07
N ARG A 378 -62.14 14.72 -15.84
CA ARG A 378 -62.69 14.05 -17.03
C ARG A 378 -63.92 13.23 -16.68
N LYS A 379 -63.86 12.41 -15.62
CA LYS A 379 -64.98 11.58 -15.18
C LYS A 379 -66.18 12.42 -14.70
N LEU A 380 -65.92 13.55 -14.03
CA LEU A 380 -66.97 14.46 -13.59
C LEU A 380 -67.68 15.09 -14.80
N VAL A 381 -66.92 15.57 -15.78
CA VAL A 381 -67.45 16.14 -17.03
C VAL A 381 -68.20 15.09 -17.84
N GLU A 382 -67.65 13.88 -18.03
CA GLU A 382 -68.33 12.78 -18.71
C GLU A 382 -69.65 12.37 -18.02
N SER A 383 -69.72 12.46 -16.68
CA SER A 383 -70.96 12.20 -15.91
C SER A 383 -71.97 13.34 -15.99
N GLU A 384 -71.50 14.57 -16.21
CA GLU A 384 -72.31 15.76 -16.49
C GLU A 384 -72.86 15.71 -17.92
N GLU A 385 -72.02 15.38 -18.90
CA GLU A 385 -72.41 15.10 -20.28
C GLU A 385 -73.38 13.92 -20.36
N GLY A 386 -73.19 12.88 -19.53
CA GLY A 386 -74.14 11.78 -19.32
C GLY A 386 -75.50 12.24 -18.77
N ARG A 387 -75.51 13.19 -17.83
CA ARG A 387 -76.74 13.82 -17.30
C ARG A 387 -77.43 14.71 -18.32
N PHE A 388 -76.66 15.38 -19.18
CA PHE A 388 -77.19 16.18 -20.28
C PHE A 388 -77.73 15.30 -21.44
N THR A 389 -77.10 14.17 -21.72
CA THR A 389 -77.50 13.25 -22.81
C THR A 389 -78.68 12.33 -22.48
N HIS A 390 -79.17 12.29 -21.23
CA HIS A 390 -80.47 11.68 -20.94
C HIS A 390 -81.67 12.54 -21.39
N VAL A 391 -81.43 13.72 -21.94
CA VAL A 391 -82.40 14.48 -22.75
C VAL A 391 -81.82 14.67 -24.16
N GLY A 392 -81.81 13.61 -24.96
CA GLY A 392 -81.43 13.72 -26.37
C GLY A 392 -81.02 12.41 -27.02
N GLN A 393 -82.00 11.56 -27.33
CA GLN A 393 -81.81 10.43 -28.24
C GLN A 393 -81.35 10.93 -29.62
N GLY A 394 -80.26 10.35 -30.14
CA GLY A 394 -79.77 10.64 -31.50
C GLY A 394 -78.48 9.93 -31.89
N VAL A 395 -78.54 8.60 -32.06
CA VAL A 395 -77.92 7.78 -33.13
C VAL A 395 -76.48 8.14 -33.63
N VAL A 396 -75.56 7.21 -33.30
CA VAL A 396 -74.44 6.66 -34.11
C VAL A 396 -73.49 7.62 -34.85
N VAL A 397 -72.22 7.65 -34.40
CA VAL A 397 -71.05 7.50 -35.30
C VAL A 397 -69.98 6.68 -34.58
N ALA A 398 -69.74 5.47 -35.05
CA ALA A 398 -68.55 4.71 -34.76
C ALA A 398 -67.40 5.29 -35.58
N GLN A 399 -66.29 5.64 -34.94
CA GLN A 399 -64.98 5.76 -35.59
C GLN A 399 -63.91 5.38 -34.57
N GLN A 400 -63.57 4.10 -34.58
CA GLN A 400 -62.26 3.62 -34.16
C GLN A 400 -61.25 4.16 -35.17
N GLU A 401 -60.49 5.18 -34.80
CA GLU A 401 -59.20 5.47 -35.42
C GLU A 401 -58.12 5.46 -34.34
N THR A 402 -57.65 4.24 -34.10
CA THR A 402 -56.23 3.99 -33.84
C THR A 402 -55.36 4.78 -34.80
N THR A 403 -54.17 5.14 -34.32
CA THR A 403 -52.97 5.58 -35.05
C THR A 403 -52.76 7.10 -35.13
N ARG A 404 -51.88 7.61 -34.26
CA ARG A 404 -50.65 8.29 -34.67
C ARG A 404 -49.78 8.58 -33.45
N LEU A 405 -48.96 7.58 -33.10
CA LEU A 405 -47.69 7.87 -32.45
C LEU A 405 -46.89 8.70 -33.46
N VAL A 406 -46.62 9.97 -33.12
CA VAL A 406 -45.63 10.77 -33.82
C VAL A 406 -44.28 10.41 -33.17
N PRO A 407 -43.37 9.72 -33.89
CA PRO A 407 -42.04 9.45 -33.39
C PRO A 407 -41.26 10.76 -33.45
N VAL A 408 -41.01 11.36 -32.29
CA VAL A 408 -40.00 12.42 -32.19
C VAL A 408 -38.64 11.71 -32.17
N GLU A 409 -37.84 12.10 -33.12
CA GLU A 409 -36.48 11.66 -33.43
C GLU A 409 -35.64 11.42 -32.18
N GLN A 410 -35.27 10.15 -32.00
CA GLN A 410 -34.22 9.75 -31.08
C GLN A 410 -32.90 9.96 -31.82
N ASP A 411 -32.30 11.14 -31.64
CA ASP A 411 -30.93 11.39 -32.09
C ASP A 411 -30.01 10.36 -31.46
N HIS A 412 -29.37 9.59 -32.34
CA HIS A 412 -28.34 8.62 -32.04
C HIS A 412 -27.06 9.32 -31.61
N TRP A 413 -26.74 9.24 -30.33
CA TRP A 413 -25.38 9.48 -29.83
C TRP A 413 -24.77 8.10 -29.63
N ASP A 414 -24.19 7.61 -30.72
CA ASP A 414 -23.47 6.35 -30.80
C ASP A 414 -22.15 6.52 -30.00
N SER A 415 -22.17 6.07 -28.76
CA SER A 415 -20.99 5.80 -27.96
C SER A 415 -21.25 4.49 -27.25
N GLY A 416 -21.41 3.43 -28.05
CA GLY A 416 -21.56 2.07 -27.58
C GLY A 416 -20.35 1.68 -26.76
N GLU A 417 -20.45 1.85 -25.44
CA GLU A 417 -19.49 1.33 -24.48
C GLU A 417 -19.58 -0.21 -24.54
N VAL A 418 -18.70 -0.82 -25.32
CA VAL A 418 -18.63 -2.27 -25.45
C VAL A 418 -18.22 -2.84 -24.10
N GLN A 419 -19.19 -3.33 -23.32
CA GLN A 419 -18.90 -4.00 -22.06
C GLN A 419 -18.47 -5.43 -22.36
N THR A 420 -17.21 -5.74 -22.08
CA THR A 420 -16.67 -7.10 -22.17
C THR A 420 -16.86 -7.84 -20.85
N ARG A 421 -17.54 -8.98 -20.87
CA ARG A 421 -17.68 -9.87 -19.70
C ARG A 421 -16.85 -11.14 -19.93
N SER A 422 -15.84 -11.34 -19.10
CA SER A 422 -15.03 -12.56 -19.08
C SER A 422 -15.55 -13.56 -18.05
N SER A 423 -15.67 -14.82 -18.44
CA SER A 423 -15.98 -15.95 -17.55
C SER A 423 -14.83 -16.95 -17.58
N PHE A 424 -14.59 -17.60 -16.43
CA PHE A 424 -13.43 -18.48 -16.24
C PHE A 424 -13.88 -19.85 -15.73
N LYS A 425 -13.30 -20.91 -16.29
CA LYS A 425 -13.41 -22.28 -15.78
C LYS A 425 -12.02 -22.82 -15.50
N ARG A 426 -11.83 -23.39 -14.32
CA ARG A 426 -10.54 -23.91 -13.85
C ARG A 426 -10.70 -25.38 -13.47
N HIS A 427 -9.72 -26.19 -13.83
CA HIS A 427 -9.59 -27.58 -13.40
C HIS A 427 -8.16 -27.84 -12.96
N ALA A 428 -7.98 -28.64 -11.92
CA ALA A 428 -6.65 -29.06 -11.45
C ALA A 428 -6.69 -30.52 -11.01
N LYS A 429 -5.57 -31.22 -11.19
CA LYS A 429 -5.33 -32.62 -10.84
C LYS A 429 -4.03 -32.70 -10.05
N GLY A 430 -4.16 -32.85 -8.74
CA GLY A 430 -3.04 -32.84 -7.80
C GLY A 430 -2.82 -31.45 -7.22
N ASN A 431 -1.57 -31.18 -6.82
CA ASN A 431 -1.24 -30.05 -5.97
C ASN A 431 -0.92 -28.76 -6.73
N VAL A 432 -0.84 -28.79 -8.06
CA VAL A 432 -0.51 -27.59 -8.84
C VAL A 432 -1.73 -27.15 -9.65
N SER A 433 -2.14 -25.90 -9.47
CA SER A 433 -3.28 -25.31 -10.15
C SER A 433 -2.91 -24.02 -10.89
N ILE A 434 -3.66 -23.67 -11.94
CA ILE A 434 -3.59 -22.35 -12.59
C ILE A 434 -4.65 -21.47 -11.92
N VAL A 435 -4.22 -20.56 -11.05
CA VAL A 435 -5.14 -19.71 -10.27
C VAL A 435 -5.67 -18.58 -11.11
N GLU A 436 -4.80 -17.93 -11.87
CA GLU A 436 -5.15 -16.71 -12.58
C GLU A 436 -4.41 -16.66 -13.92
N CYS A 437 -5.15 -16.34 -14.97
CA CYS A 437 -4.61 -15.86 -16.23
C CYS A 437 -5.09 -14.42 -16.38
N ASP A 438 -4.16 -13.46 -16.46
CA ASP A 438 -4.52 -12.06 -16.67
C ASP A 438 -5.32 -11.93 -17.98
N PRO A 439 -6.53 -11.34 -17.98
CA PRO A 439 -7.35 -11.21 -19.18
C PRO A 439 -6.68 -10.40 -20.29
N GLN A 440 -5.73 -9.53 -19.93
CA GLN A 440 -4.93 -8.75 -20.86
C GLN A 440 -3.62 -9.44 -21.26
N GLY A 441 -3.44 -10.72 -20.92
CA GLY A 441 -2.29 -11.51 -21.32
C GLY A 441 -0.98 -11.03 -20.70
N LYS A 442 -0.99 -10.32 -19.57
CA LYS A 442 0.24 -9.83 -18.95
C LYS A 442 1.00 -10.92 -18.20
N TYR A 443 0.28 -11.78 -17.47
CA TYR A 443 0.87 -12.82 -16.64
C TYR A 443 -0.07 -14.03 -16.45
N ILE A 444 0.51 -15.11 -15.93
CA ILE A 444 -0.20 -16.30 -15.42
C ILE A 444 0.34 -16.62 -14.03
N ILE A 445 -0.53 -17.09 -13.13
CA ILE A 445 -0.15 -17.49 -11.77
C ILE A 445 -0.44 -18.99 -11.59
N LEU A 446 0.61 -19.73 -11.23
CA LEU A 446 0.51 -21.09 -10.73
C LEU A 446 0.50 -21.08 -9.20
N GLU A 447 -0.25 -21.98 -8.58
CA GLU A 447 -0.28 -22.16 -7.13
C GLU A 447 -0.01 -23.62 -6.78
N ASN A 448 0.79 -23.82 -5.74
CA ASN A 448 0.85 -25.09 -5.05
C ASN A 448 -0.24 -25.12 -3.96
N THR A 449 -1.30 -25.87 -4.20
CA THR A 449 -2.44 -26.03 -3.30
C THR A 449 -2.14 -26.99 -2.14
N SER A 450 -0.98 -27.65 -2.13
CA SER A 450 -0.56 -28.51 -1.02
C SER A 450 -0.12 -27.66 0.17
N GLY A 451 -0.70 -27.94 1.34
CA GLY A 451 -0.28 -27.30 2.60
C GLY A 451 0.93 -27.95 3.27
N SER A 452 1.45 -29.06 2.73
CA SER A 452 2.51 -29.83 3.37
C SER A 452 3.67 -30.22 2.45
N VAL A 453 3.46 -30.25 1.13
CA VAL A 453 4.45 -30.72 0.15
C VAL A 453 4.81 -29.60 -0.82
N ALA A 454 6.11 -29.32 -0.96
CA ALA A 454 6.59 -28.44 -2.02
C ALA A 454 6.55 -29.18 -3.37
N GLU A 455 6.08 -28.51 -4.42
CA GLU A 455 5.92 -29.09 -5.74
C GLU A 455 7.04 -28.61 -6.66
N ASP A 456 7.82 -29.55 -7.18
CA ASP A 456 8.80 -29.28 -8.23
C ASP A 456 8.08 -29.19 -9.59
N VAL A 457 7.98 -27.97 -10.11
CA VAL A 457 7.37 -27.66 -11.40
C VAL A 457 8.41 -27.51 -12.51
N SER A 458 9.66 -27.92 -12.25
CA SER A 458 10.74 -27.89 -13.25
C SER A 458 10.32 -28.59 -14.53
N ASN A 459 10.56 -27.93 -15.67
CA ASN A 459 10.25 -28.44 -17.00
C ASN A 459 8.76 -28.72 -17.27
N PHE A 460 7.84 -28.22 -16.45
CA PHE A 460 6.41 -28.28 -16.81
C PHE A 460 6.16 -27.43 -18.05
N GLU A 461 5.21 -27.85 -18.87
CA GLU A 461 4.84 -27.16 -20.10
C GLU A 461 3.50 -26.46 -19.94
N ILE A 462 3.48 -25.16 -20.23
CA ILE A 462 2.26 -24.38 -20.38
C ILE A 462 1.95 -24.28 -21.86
N ARG A 463 0.81 -24.83 -22.28
CA ARG A 463 0.30 -24.72 -23.65
C ARG A 463 -0.84 -23.73 -23.68
N ARG A 464 -0.71 -22.72 -24.54
CA ARG A 464 -1.70 -21.64 -24.71
C ARG A 464 -2.41 -21.82 -26.05
N VAL A 465 -3.74 -21.87 -26.04
CA VAL A 465 -4.61 -21.90 -27.22
C VAL A 465 -5.46 -20.64 -27.18
N ILE A 466 -5.45 -19.86 -28.25
CA ILE A 466 -6.16 -18.58 -28.36
C ILE A 466 -7.06 -18.66 -29.58
N ASP A 467 -8.36 -18.47 -29.39
CA ASP A 467 -9.39 -18.49 -30.42
C ASP A 467 -9.32 -19.73 -31.34
N GLY A 468 -9.06 -20.89 -30.72
CA GLY A 468 -8.96 -22.19 -31.40
C GLY A 468 -7.60 -22.48 -32.06
N VAL A 469 -6.66 -21.53 -32.06
CA VAL A 469 -5.31 -21.72 -32.60
C VAL A 469 -4.32 -21.96 -31.47
N GLN A 470 -3.49 -23.02 -31.59
CA GLN A 470 -2.41 -23.25 -30.64
C GLN A 470 -1.38 -22.13 -30.78
N ALA A 471 -1.40 -21.19 -29.83
CA ALA A 471 -0.62 -19.97 -29.91
C ALA A 471 0.87 -20.25 -29.69
N PHE A 472 1.21 -20.91 -28.58
CA PHE A 472 2.58 -21.31 -28.26
C PHE A 472 2.63 -22.28 -27.07
N VAL A 473 3.82 -22.84 -26.86
CA VAL A 473 4.17 -23.66 -25.70
C VAL A 473 5.34 -23.01 -24.97
N PHE A 474 5.21 -22.83 -23.66
CA PHE A 474 6.27 -22.33 -22.79
C PHE A 474 6.67 -23.41 -21.79
N ARG A 475 7.96 -23.73 -21.73
CA ARG A 475 8.50 -24.69 -20.77
C ARG A 475 9.15 -23.95 -19.61
N LEU A 476 8.77 -24.32 -18.38
CA LEU A 476 9.34 -23.75 -17.17
C LEU A 476 10.84 -24.09 -17.06
N PRO A 477 11.68 -23.15 -16.62
CA PRO A 477 13.07 -23.40 -16.28
C PRO A 477 13.27 -24.58 -15.32
N SER A 478 14.48 -25.14 -15.30
CA SER A 478 14.85 -26.14 -14.30
C SER A 478 15.00 -25.51 -12.91
N HIS A 479 14.85 -26.34 -11.88
CA HIS A 479 14.97 -25.99 -10.46
C HIS A 479 13.89 -25.03 -9.92
N LEU A 480 12.70 -25.03 -10.53
CA LEU A 480 11.55 -24.26 -10.04
C LEU A 480 10.71 -25.10 -9.09
N VAL A 481 10.78 -24.76 -7.80
CA VAL A 481 10.00 -25.42 -6.74
C VAL A 481 9.07 -24.39 -6.11
N ILE A 482 7.77 -24.68 -6.13
CA ILE A 482 6.76 -23.88 -5.46
C ILE A 482 6.54 -24.45 -4.06
N GLN A 483 6.84 -23.65 -3.03
CA GLN A 483 6.65 -24.04 -1.63
C GLN A 483 5.17 -24.25 -1.30
N GLN A 484 4.86 -24.83 -0.13
CA GLN A 484 3.50 -25.08 0.32
C GLN A 484 2.69 -23.78 0.33
N HIS A 485 1.49 -23.77 -0.26
CA HIS A 485 0.68 -22.56 -0.46
C HIS A 485 1.40 -21.41 -1.19
N GLY A 486 2.53 -21.71 -1.85
CA GLY A 486 3.28 -20.75 -2.62
C GLY A 486 2.67 -20.53 -4.00
N HIS A 487 3.11 -19.46 -4.66
CA HIS A 487 2.71 -19.12 -6.01
C HIS A 487 3.93 -18.86 -6.88
N LEU A 488 3.81 -19.17 -8.16
CA LEU A 488 4.75 -18.76 -9.20
C LEU A 488 4.02 -17.87 -10.21
N LYS A 489 4.43 -16.61 -10.28
CA LYS A 489 3.88 -15.64 -11.24
C LYS A 489 4.77 -15.48 -12.46
N ILE A 490 4.23 -15.77 -13.63
CA ILE A 490 4.98 -15.82 -14.88
C ILE A 490 4.52 -14.66 -15.76
N TYR A 491 5.40 -13.69 -15.99
CA TYR A 491 5.12 -12.52 -16.79
C TYR A 491 5.52 -12.72 -18.24
N GLY A 492 4.80 -12.09 -19.17
CA GLY A 492 5.32 -11.86 -20.52
C GLY A 492 6.46 -10.84 -20.50
N ARG A 493 7.39 -10.93 -21.46
CA ARG A 493 8.58 -10.06 -21.52
C ARG A 493 8.27 -8.57 -21.47
N ASN A 494 7.19 -8.13 -22.12
CA ASN A 494 6.84 -6.72 -22.22
C ASN A 494 5.78 -6.28 -21.18
N SER A 495 5.52 -7.12 -20.17
CA SER A 495 4.48 -6.87 -19.17
C SER A 495 4.97 -6.09 -17.94
N GLY A 496 6.24 -5.69 -17.89
CA GLY A 496 6.84 -4.99 -16.75
C GLY A 496 7.06 -5.87 -15.51
N GLY A 497 7.07 -7.20 -15.70
CA GLY A 497 7.33 -8.16 -14.63
C GLY A 497 8.80 -8.18 -14.20
N ILE A 498 9.05 -8.58 -12.95
CA ILE A 498 10.38 -8.77 -12.39
C ILE A 498 10.74 -10.26 -12.49
N ASN A 499 11.97 -10.56 -12.92
CA ASN A 499 12.48 -11.92 -12.95
C ASN A 499 13.17 -12.25 -11.61
N SER A 500 12.42 -12.80 -10.65
CA SER A 500 12.89 -13.17 -9.31
C SER A 500 12.44 -14.59 -8.93
N PRO A 501 13.10 -15.64 -9.46
CA PRO A 501 12.78 -17.03 -9.14
C PRO A 501 13.02 -17.34 -7.65
N PRO A 502 12.25 -18.26 -7.03
CA PRO A 502 11.22 -19.09 -7.65
C PRO A 502 9.82 -18.45 -7.69
N ASP A 503 9.63 -17.27 -7.10
CA ASP A 503 8.31 -16.67 -6.91
C ASP A 503 7.77 -15.97 -8.17
N SER A 504 8.66 -15.42 -8.99
CA SER A 504 8.29 -14.75 -10.22
C SER A 504 9.33 -14.95 -11.32
N ILE A 505 8.87 -15.15 -12.54
CA ILE A 505 9.75 -15.31 -13.70
C ILE A 505 9.20 -14.56 -14.91
N VAL A 506 10.07 -14.29 -15.87
CA VAL A 506 9.72 -13.65 -17.14
C VAL A 506 9.89 -14.64 -18.28
N MET A 507 8.85 -14.81 -19.09
CA MET A 507 8.87 -15.56 -20.33
C MET A 507 9.56 -14.72 -21.41
N GLU A 508 10.86 -14.93 -21.60
CA GLU A 508 11.66 -14.17 -22.58
C GLU A 508 11.31 -14.48 -24.04
N SER A 509 10.76 -15.67 -24.30
CA SER A 509 10.44 -16.13 -25.65
C SER A 509 9.25 -15.42 -26.30
N HIS A 510 8.35 -14.83 -25.52
CA HIS A 510 7.15 -14.18 -26.04
C HIS A 510 6.87 -12.85 -25.32
N PRO A 511 6.45 -11.80 -26.04
CA PRO A 511 6.22 -10.47 -25.46
C PRO A 511 5.06 -10.44 -24.46
N SER A 512 4.06 -11.31 -24.62
CA SER A 512 2.89 -11.42 -23.75
C SER A 512 2.32 -12.84 -23.77
N TRP A 513 1.35 -13.11 -22.90
CA TRP A 513 0.57 -14.34 -22.89
C TRP A 513 -0.59 -14.36 -23.90
N GLY A 514 -0.77 -13.28 -24.65
CA GLY A 514 -1.83 -13.13 -25.64
C GLY A 514 -3.23 -12.94 -25.04
N GLN A 515 -4.10 -12.34 -25.85
CA GLN A 515 -5.50 -12.02 -25.56
C GLN A 515 -6.38 -12.58 -26.68
N GLY A 516 -7.62 -12.95 -26.36
CA GLY A 516 -8.59 -13.48 -27.32
C GLY A 516 -9.98 -13.63 -26.72
N GLY A 517 -10.96 -13.98 -27.56
CA GLY A 517 -12.34 -14.23 -27.13
C GLY A 517 -12.48 -15.57 -26.38
N GLN A 518 -11.69 -16.57 -26.75
CA GLN A 518 -11.58 -17.86 -26.06
C GLN A 518 -10.11 -18.20 -25.85
N VAL A 519 -9.66 -18.17 -24.59
CA VAL A 519 -8.27 -18.41 -24.22
C VAL A 519 -8.19 -19.62 -23.30
N GLU A 520 -7.52 -20.67 -23.76
CA GLU A 520 -7.34 -21.91 -23.00
C GLU A 520 -5.86 -22.07 -22.65
N THR A 521 -5.59 -22.30 -21.37
CA THR A 521 -4.23 -22.52 -20.86
C THR A 521 -4.20 -23.89 -20.20
N PHE A 522 -3.30 -24.75 -20.65
CA PHE A 522 -3.11 -26.09 -20.13
C PHE A 522 -1.71 -26.22 -19.54
N LEU A 523 -1.61 -26.83 -18.36
CA LEU A 523 -0.36 -27.13 -17.67
C LEU A 523 -0.12 -28.63 -17.71
N TYR A 524 1.02 -29.05 -18.25
CA TYR A 524 1.47 -30.45 -18.30
C TYR A 524 2.72 -30.61 -17.45
N ASN A 525 2.81 -31.73 -16.71
CA ASN A 525 4.05 -32.06 -16.02
C ASN A 525 5.14 -32.57 -16.99
N SER A 526 6.33 -32.83 -16.46
CA SER A 526 7.47 -33.39 -17.21
C SER A 526 7.22 -34.74 -17.89
N HIS A 527 6.13 -35.43 -17.53
CA HIS A 527 5.73 -36.71 -18.13
C HIS A 527 4.63 -36.55 -19.19
N GLY A 528 4.25 -35.31 -19.54
CA GLY A 528 3.20 -35.01 -20.51
C GLY A 528 1.77 -35.22 -20.00
N ILE A 529 1.58 -35.35 -18.68
CA ILE A 529 0.26 -35.52 -18.06
C ILE A 529 -0.29 -34.14 -17.71
N GLU A 530 -1.52 -33.85 -18.15
CA GLU A 530 -2.23 -32.61 -17.81
C GLU A 530 -2.48 -32.53 -16.29
N LYS A 531 -1.99 -31.45 -15.69
CA LYS A 531 -2.12 -31.14 -14.26
C LYS A 531 -3.16 -30.07 -13.99
N ALA A 532 -3.31 -29.07 -14.86
CA ALA A 532 -4.31 -28.05 -14.68
C ALA A 532 -4.72 -27.42 -16.01
N SER A 533 -5.94 -26.90 -16.06
CA SER A 533 -6.43 -26.12 -17.18
C SER A 533 -7.23 -24.90 -16.71
N HIS A 534 -7.08 -23.80 -17.44
CA HIS A 534 -7.79 -22.55 -17.23
C HIS A 534 -8.36 -22.07 -18.56
N ILE A 535 -9.68 -22.02 -18.66
CA ILE A 535 -10.43 -21.63 -19.85
C ILE A 535 -11.12 -20.30 -19.57
N GLN A 536 -10.76 -19.28 -20.32
CA GLN A 536 -11.37 -17.96 -20.32
C GLN A 536 -12.22 -17.80 -21.56
N THR A 537 -13.46 -17.33 -21.38
CA THR A 537 -14.34 -16.91 -22.47
C THR A 537 -14.77 -15.47 -22.23
N THR A 538 -14.36 -14.58 -23.13
CA THR A 538 -14.66 -13.15 -23.10
C THR A 538 -15.70 -12.84 -24.16
N VAL A 539 -16.87 -12.40 -23.71
CA VAL A 539 -17.97 -11.99 -24.59
C VAL A 539 -18.09 -10.48 -24.54
N ALA A 540 -17.92 -9.84 -25.69
CA ALA A 540 -18.21 -8.42 -25.89
C ALA A 540 -19.72 -8.26 -26.12
N SER A 541 -20.41 -7.55 -25.22
CA SER A 541 -21.78 -7.12 -25.45
C SER A 541 -21.74 -5.63 -25.81
N SER A 542 -22.08 -5.29 -27.04
CA SER A 542 -22.54 -3.93 -27.35
C SER A 542 -23.92 -3.77 -26.71
N ARG A 543 -24.08 -2.78 -25.84
CA ARG A 543 -25.43 -2.36 -25.43
C ARG A 543 -26.02 -1.42 -26.46
#